data_AF-A0A2M8PTZ1-F1
#
_entry.id   AF-A0A2M8PTZ1-F1
#
_cell.length_a   1.000
_cell.length_b   1.000
_cell.length_c   1.000
_cell.angle_alpha   90.00
_cell.angle_beta   90.00
_cell.angle_gamma   90.00
#
_symmetry.space_group_name_H-M   'P 1'
#
loop_
_entity.id
_entity.type
_entity.pdbx_description
1 polymer ?
#
loop_
_entity_poly.entity_id
_entity_poly.type
_entity_poly.pdbx_seq_one_letter_code
_entity_poly.pdbx_strand_id
1 'polypeptide(L)'
;MPQSSVAQNMLTKFRPLVQRYMNVEAEHIGNMTQTHETAIWFEGHLKLSAEEVYKALTELLLQHHVSLYLSRENKRDQILIINDVTQERTFKPPLWLHIILLMLTMLTTIFAAAMLYGYTAESLQAAILEQDRVTLLPKVRPKPLDLSMGM
;
A
#
# COMPACT_ATOMS: atom_id res chain seq x y z
N MET A 1 36.26 13.96 6.77
CA MET A 1 34.87 13.85 6.26
C MET A 1 33.99 14.80 7.09
N PRO A 2 33.40 15.85 6.50
CA PRO A 2 32.80 16.97 7.24
C PRO A 2 31.29 16.80 7.51
N GLN A 3 30.83 15.60 7.89
CA GLN A 3 29.41 15.34 8.17
C GLN A 3 29.01 15.59 9.64
N SER A 4 29.97 15.78 10.56
CA SER A 4 29.63 16.02 11.97
C SER A 4 28.99 17.40 12.19
N SER A 5 29.27 18.40 11.35
CA SER A 5 28.81 19.77 11.56
C SER A 5 27.30 19.93 11.42
N VAL A 6 26.67 19.26 10.44
CA VAL A 6 25.22 19.35 10.22
C VAL A 6 24.46 18.70 11.37
N ALA A 7 24.90 17.52 11.81
CA ALA A 7 24.32 16.82 12.95
C ALA A 7 24.47 17.61 14.25
N GLN A 8 25.66 18.17 14.51
CA GLN A 8 25.88 19.03 15.67
C GLN A 8 25.04 20.30 15.61
N ASN A 9 24.93 20.95 14.45
CA ASN A 9 24.10 22.14 14.30
C ASN A 9 22.61 21.84 14.56
N MET A 10 22.12 20.72 14.04
CA MET A 10 20.76 20.27 14.32
C MET A 10 20.56 19.92 15.79
N LEU A 11 21.51 19.23 16.42
CA LEU A 11 21.44 18.91 17.85
C LEU A 11 21.36 20.20 18.67
N THR A 12 22.24 21.16 18.44
CA THR A 12 22.22 22.45 19.13
C THR A 12 20.90 23.20 18.92
N LYS A 13 20.31 23.10 17.72
CA LYS A 13 19.05 23.78 17.39
C LYS A 13 17.82 23.11 18.02
N PHE A 14 17.72 21.78 17.95
CA PHE A 14 16.50 21.05 18.32
C PHE A 14 16.50 20.51 19.75
N ARG A 15 17.68 20.32 20.37
CA ARG A 15 17.80 19.92 21.78
C ARG A 15 16.97 20.77 22.75
N PRO A 16 17.02 22.13 22.72
CA PRO A 16 16.21 22.94 23.64
C PRO A 16 14.70 22.84 23.38
N LEU A 17 14.28 22.48 22.17
CA LEU A 17 12.87 22.25 21.85
C LEU A 17 12.42 20.91 22.42
N VAL A 18 13.17 19.84 22.18
CA VAL A 18 12.86 18.50 22.69
C VAL A 18 12.86 18.46 24.23
N GLN A 19 13.83 19.12 24.87
CA GLN A 19 13.92 19.19 26.35
C GLN A 19 12.72 19.87 27.02
N ARG A 20 11.92 20.65 26.30
CA ARG A 20 10.66 21.21 26.83
C ARG A 20 9.62 20.13 27.04
N TYR A 21 9.57 19.14 26.14
CA TYR A 21 8.53 18.12 26.09
C TYR A 21 8.98 16.76 26.62
N MET A 22 10.29 16.53 26.74
CA MET A 22 10.88 15.28 27.19
C MET A 22 11.98 15.52 28.23
N ASN A 23 12.05 14.65 29.23
CA ASN A 23 13.24 14.49 30.06
C ASN A 23 14.24 13.63 29.29
N VAL A 24 15.23 14.26 28.67
CA VAL A 24 16.24 13.59 27.84
C VAL A 24 17.26 12.89 28.74
N GLU A 25 17.40 11.58 28.59
CA GLU A 25 18.38 10.75 29.29
C GLU A 25 19.58 10.41 28.40
N ALA A 26 19.34 10.18 27.10
CA ALA A 26 20.39 9.89 26.14
C ALA A 26 20.12 10.58 24.80
N GLU A 27 21.20 10.88 24.09
CA GLU A 27 21.21 11.54 22.79
C GLU A 27 22.13 10.74 21.87
N HIS A 28 21.61 10.24 20.76
CA HIS A 28 22.38 9.48 19.78
C HIS A 28 22.29 10.16 18.41
N ILE A 29 23.44 10.38 17.78
CA ILE A 29 23.52 10.87 16.40
C ILE A 29 23.76 9.67 15.50
N GLY A 30 22.83 9.40 14.60
CA GLY A 30 22.92 8.33 13.62
C GLY A 30 22.95 8.89 12.20
N ASN A 31 23.67 8.22 11.31
CA ASN A 31 23.46 8.37 9.88
C ASN A 31 22.63 7.18 9.41
N MET A 32 21.50 7.43 8.76
CA MET A 32 20.77 6.36 8.08
C MET A 32 21.59 5.93 6.86
N THR A 33 22.23 4.76 6.98
CA THR A 33 23.22 4.21 6.03
C THR A 33 22.69 4.04 4.61
N GLN A 34 21.37 4.09 4.41
CA GLN A 34 20.73 3.93 3.10
C GLN A 34 20.37 5.26 2.42
N THR A 35 20.19 6.35 3.18
CA THR A 35 19.69 7.63 2.63
C THR A 35 20.66 8.79 2.74
N HIS A 36 21.82 8.63 3.39
CA HIS A 36 22.72 9.73 3.76
C HIS A 36 22.03 10.83 4.59
N GLU A 37 20.89 10.51 5.20
CA GLU A 37 20.14 11.43 6.04
C GLU A 37 20.73 11.39 7.46
N THR A 38 20.91 12.58 8.01
CA THR A 38 21.34 12.76 9.39
C THR A 38 20.12 12.66 10.29
N ALA A 39 20.18 11.73 11.24
CA ALA A 39 19.13 11.47 12.22
C ALA A 39 19.64 11.76 13.63
N ILE A 40 18.77 12.35 14.45
CA ILE A 40 19.04 12.57 15.88
C ILE A 40 17.99 11.83 16.68
N TRP A 41 18.46 10.93 17.54
CA TRP A 41 17.65 10.21 18.51
C TRP A 41 17.79 10.85 19.88
N PHE A 42 16.65 11.14 20.49
CA PHE A 42 16.55 11.49 21.89
C PHE A 42 15.78 10.39 22.60
N GLU A 43 16.33 9.90 23.72
CA GLU A 43 15.69 8.88 24.55
C GLU A 43 15.38 9.46 25.93
N GLY A 44 14.26 9.05 26.52
CA GLY A 44 13.93 9.35 27.91
C GLY A 44 12.46 9.19 28.21
N HIS A 45 11.88 10.18 28.88
CA HIS A 45 10.48 10.15 29.29
C HIS A 45 9.74 11.42 28.90
N LEU A 46 8.61 11.29 28.20
CA LEU A 46 7.76 12.42 27.86
C LEU A 46 7.14 13.03 29.13
N LYS A 47 7.10 14.36 29.17
CA LYS A 47 6.46 15.10 30.27
C LYS A 47 4.94 15.20 30.09
N LEU A 48 4.47 15.05 28.85
CA LEU A 48 3.09 15.14 28.42
C LEU A 48 2.70 13.86 27.66
N SER A 49 1.43 13.76 27.24
CA SER A 49 1.00 12.64 26.41
C SER A 49 1.72 12.63 25.06
N ALA A 50 1.91 11.44 24.47
CA ALA A 50 2.60 11.29 23.19
C ALA A 50 1.90 12.08 22.06
N GLU A 51 0.57 12.15 22.07
CA GLU A 51 -0.20 12.92 21.08
C GLU A 51 0.01 14.42 21.19
N GLU A 52 0.00 14.98 22.42
CA GLU A 52 0.23 16.40 22.64
C GLU A 52 1.64 16.81 22.23
N VAL A 53 2.63 15.99 22.61
CA VAL A 53 4.03 16.22 22.23
C VAL A 53 4.21 16.11 20.72
N TYR A 54 3.63 15.09 20.08
CA TYR A 54 3.71 14.92 18.64
C TYR A 54 3.11 16.12 17.92
N LYS A 55 1.92 16.58 18.31
CA LYS A 55 1.27 17.74 17.69
C LYS A 55 2.11 19.00 17.85
N ALA A 56 2.57 19.30 19.07
CA ALA A 56 3.35 20.50 19.36
C ALA A 56 4.71 20.50 18.67
N LEU A 57 5.44 19.37 18.68
CA LEU A 57 6.74 19.27 18.03
C LEU A 57 6.60 19.25 16.50
N THR A 58 5.61 18.56 15.94
CA THR A 58 5.40 18.52 14.49
C THR A 58 5.10 19.90 13.92
N GLU A 59 4.25 20.70 14.57
CA GLU A 59 3.98 22.09 14.14
C GLU A 59 5.25 22.96 14.11
N LEU A 60 6.14 22.78 15.10
CA LEU A 60 7.41 23.51 15.19
C LEU A 60 8.47 23.00 14.19
N LEU A 61 8.52 21.68 13.97
CA LEU A 61 9.52 21.04 13.11
C LEU A 61 9.17 21.13 11.61
N LEU A 62 7.88 21.22 11.27
CA LEU A 62 7.40 21.49 9.91
C LEU A 62 8.01 22.77 9.32
N GLN A 63 8.20 23.81 10.13
CA GLN A 63 8.84 25.07 9.73
C GLN A 63 10.32 24.92 9.36
N HIS A 64 10.92 23.78 9.70
CA HIS A 64 12.32 23.50 9.49
C HIS A 64 12.57 22.39 8.46
N HIS A 65 11.53 21.88 7.79
CA HIS A 65 11.62 20.77 6.82
C HIS A 65 12.23 19.50 7.44
N VAL A 66 11.82 19.19 8.66
CA VAL A 66 12.33 18.06 9.43
C VAL A 66 11.18 17.14 9.80
N SER A 67 11.39 15.82 9.67
CA SER A 67 10.42 14.81 10.03
C SER A 67 10.61 14.36 11.48
N LEU A 68 9.49 14.17 12.18
CA LEU A 68 9.43 13.70 13.55
C LEU A 68 8.83 12.29 13.59
N TYR A 69 9.52 11.38 14.26
CA TYR A 69 9.01 10.05 14.56
C TYR A 69 9.06 9.82 16.07
N LEU A 70 7.93 9.44 16.65
CA LEU A 70 7.83 9.05 18.06
C LEU A 70 7.67 7.54 18.15
N SER A 71 8.49 6.92 18.99
CA SER A 71 8.40 5.50 19.31
C SER A 71 8.46 5.31 20.82
N ARG A 72 7.91 4.19 21.30
CA ARG A 72 8.07 3.76 22.68
C ARG A 72 8.63 2.35 22.69
N GLU A 73 9.82 2.20 23.24
CA GLU A 73 10.52 0.93 23.33
C GLU A 73 11.04 0.73 24.76
N ASN A 74 10.86 -0.46 25.33
CA ASN A 74 11.35 -0.80 26.67
C ASN A 74 10.97 0.21 27.78
N LYS A 75 9.73 0.73 27.73
CA LYS A 75 9.20 1.78 28.64
C LYS A 75 9.88 3.15 28.52
N ARG A 76 10.73 3.37 27.52
CA ARG A 76 11.32 4.66 27.19
C ARG A 76 10.65 5.24 25.98
N ASP A 77 10.44 6.54 26.02
CA ASP A 77 9.98 7.30 24.87
C ASP A 77 11.20 7.72 24.05
N GLN A 78 11.09 7.55 22.74
CA GLN A 78 12.13 7.88 21.78
C GLN A 78 11.57 8.91 20.80
N ILE A 79 12.30 10.00 20.64
CA ILE A 79 12.04 11.03 19.64
C ILE A 79 13.15 10.95 18.59
N LEU A 80 12.76 10.59 17.37
CA LEU A 80 13.63 10.59 16.21
C LEU A 80 13.33 11.81 15.35
N ILE A 81 14.38 12.59 15.09
CA ILE A 81 14.35 13.77 14.24
C ILE A 81 15.20 13.47 13.01
N ILE A 82 14.58 13.44 11.84
CA ILE A 82 15.25 13.14 10.56
C ILE A 82 15.31 14.42 9.74
N ASN A 83 16.52 14.79 9.34
CA ASN A 83 16.71 15.86 8.37
C ASN A 83 16.26 15.37 7.00
N ASP A 84 15.51 16.22 6.32
CA ASP A 84 14.79 15.94 5.10
C ASP A 84 13.41 15.32 5.36
N VAL A 85 12.41 16.00 4.80
CA VAL A 85 11.08 15.46 4.69
C VAL A 85 11.23 14.38 3.64
N THR A 86 11.14 13.11 4.02
CA THR A 86 10.64 12.11 3.10
C THR A 86 9.31 12.67 2.64
N GLN A 87 9.33 13.42 1.52
CA GLN A 87 8.14 13.70 0.75
C GLN A 87 7.53 12.33 0.64
N GLU A 88 6.38 12.11 1.28
CA GLU A 88 5.56 10.96 0.99
C GLU A 88 5.51 10.99 -0.53
N ARG A 89 6.28 10.11 -1.18
CA ARG A 89 6.22 9.97 -2.62
C ARG A 89 4.80 9.53 -2.75
N THR A 90 3.93 10.47 -3.11
CA THR A 90 2.52 10.23 -3.28
C THR A 90 2.54 9.26 -4.44
N PHE A 91 2.57 7.97 -4.12
CA PHE A 91 2.76 6.91 -5.06
C PHE A 91 1.41 6.84 -5.73
N LYS A 92 1.19 7.75 -6.68
CA LYS A 92 0.01 7.78 -7.52
C LYS A 92 0.15 6.52 -8.34
N PRO A 93 -0.55 5.44 -7.96
CA PRO A 93 -0.34 4.18 -8.63
C PRO A 93 -0.77 4.41 -10.08
N PRO A 94 0.03 4.00 -11.06
CA PRO A 94 -0.32 4.25 -12.44
C PRO A 94 -1.66 3.56 -12.77
N LEU A 95 -2.46 4.16 -13.64
CA LEU A 95 -3.82 3.68 -13.97
C LEU A 95 -3.85 2.20 -14.41
N TRP A 96 -2.79 1.71 -15.06
CA TRP A 96 -2.68 0.30 -15.46
C TRP A 96 -2.67 -0.66 -14.27
N LEU A 97 -2.12 -0.25 -13.12
CA LEU A 97 -2.11 -1.07 -11.90
C LEU A 97 -3.55 -1.32 -11.42
N HIS A 98 -4.40 -0.30 -11.49
CA HIS A 98 -5.81 -0.39 -11.13
C HIS A 98 -6.57 -1.32 -12.08
N ILE A 99 -6.25 -1.29 -13.37
CA ILE A 99 -6.84 -2.18 -14.37
C ILE A 99 -6.48 -3.65 -14.08
N ILE A 100 -5.21 -3.92 -13.76
CA ILE A 100 -4.78 -5.28 -13.38
C ILE A 100 -5.47 -5.73 -12.10
N LEU A 101 -5.54 -4.86 -11.09
CA LEU A 101 -6.21 -5.19 -9.83
C LEU A 101 -7.69 -5.52 -10.06
N LEU A 102 -8.37 -4.72 -10.89
CA LEU A 102 -9.76 -4.93 -11.27
C LEU A 102 -9.97 -6.26 -12.01
N MET A 103 -9.09 -6.57 -12.98
CA MET A 103 -9.11 -7.86 -13.69
C MET A 103 -8.95 -9.03 -12.72
N LEU A 104 -8.01 -8.93 -11.78
CA LEU A 104 -7.79 -9.95 -10.76
C LEU A 104 -9.03 -10.13 -9.87
N THR A 105 -9.64 -9.02 -9.44
CA THR A 105 -10.86 -9.05 -8.62
C THR A 105 -12.04 -9.65 -9.38
N MET A 106 -12.22 -9.33 -10.66
CA MET A 106 -13.26 -9.98 -11.47
C MET A 106 -13.01 -11.47 -11.61
N LEU A 107 -11.77 -11.88 -11.91
CA LEU A 107 -11.40 -13.29 -12.06
C LEU A 107 -11.69 -14.07 -10.77
N THR A 108 -11.27 -13.54 -9.63
CA THR A 108 -11.50 -14.21 -8.34
C THR A 108 -12.97 -14.22 -7.96
N THR A 109 -13.73 -13.17 -8.27
CA THR A 109 -15.18 -13.11 -8.00
C THR A 109 -15.95 -14.09 -8.88
N ILE A 110 -15.62 -14.20 -10.17
CA ILE A 110 -16.23 -15.16 -11.08
C ILE A 110 -15.89 -16.58 -10.65
N PHE A 111 -14.63 -16.84 -10.29
CA PHE A 111 -14.20 -18.16 -9.83
C PHE A 111 -14.90 -18.55 -8.52
N ALA A 112 -14.98 -17.63 -7.55
CA ALA A 112 -15.69 -17.84 -6.30
C ALA A 112 -17.20 -18.05 -6.53
N ALA A 113 -17.81 -17.27 -7.41
CA ALA A 113 -19.22 -17.45 -7.79
C ALA A 113 -19.45 -18.82 -8.46
N ALA A 114 -18.61 -19.21 -9.42
CA ALA A 114 -18.70 -20.52 -10.06
C ALA A 114 -18.59 -21.67 -9.05
N MET A 115 -17.69 -21.55 -8.05
CA MET A 115 -17.58 -22.49 -6.94
C MET A 115 -18.85 -22.54 -6.08
N LEU A 116 -19.42 -21.37 -5.75
CA LEU A 116 -20.63 -21.26 -4.91
C LEU A 116 -21.90 -21.78 -5.61
N TYR A 117 -22.02 -21.60 -6.92
CA TYR A 117 -23.16 -22.08 -7.71
C TYR A 117 -23.00 -23.55 -8.17
N GLY A 118 -21.97 -24.26 -7.70
CA GLY A 118 -21.80 -25.69 -7.98
C GLY A 118 -21.38 -26.01 -9.41
N TYR A 119 -20.90 -25.02 -10.18
CA TYR A 119 -20.28 -25.28 -11.48
C TYR A 119 -18.89 -25.86 -11.25
N THR A 120 -18.82 -27.18 -11.06
CA THR A 120 -17.55 -27.92 -11.10
C THR A 120 -17.03 -27.93 -12.54
N ALA A 121 -15.71 -28.08 -12.70
CA ALA A 121 -15.06 -28.13 -14.03
C ALA A 121 -15.69 -29.16 -14.99
N GLU A 122 -16.34 -30.19 -14.44
CA GLU A 122 -17.08 -31.21 -15.19
C GLU A 122 -18.36 -30.68 -15.86
N SER A 123 -19.09 -29.77 -15.21
CA SER A 123 -20.31 -29.16 -15.77
C SER A 123 -20.02 -28.17 -16.91
N LEU A 124 -18.89 -27.46 -16.84
CA LEU A 124 -18.40 -26.60 -17.92
C LEU A 124 -17.94 -27.41 -19.13
N GLN A 125 -17.29 -28.57 -18.92
CA GLN A 125 -16.94 -29.49 -20.02
C GLN A 125 -18.16 -30.12 -20.67
N ALA A 126 -19.18 -30.49 -19.88
CA ALA A 126 -20.44 -31.02 -20.41
C ALA A 126 -21.19 -29.99 -21.28
N ALA A 127 -21.22 -28.72 -20.88
CA ALA A 127 -21.83 -27.65 -21.68
C ALA A 127 -21.11 -27.39 -23.01
N ILE A 128 -19.77 -27.49 -23.03
CA ILE A 128 -18.97 -27.35 -24.25
C ILE A 128 -19.24 -28.52 -25.23
N LEU A 129 -19.36 -29.75 -24.71
CA LEU A 129 -19.70 -30.94 -25.50
C LEU A 129 -21.13 -30.92 -26.06
N GLU A 130 -22.08 -30.34 -25.32
CA GLU A 130 -23.48 -30.24 -25.76
C GLU A 130 -23.66 -29.20 -26.87
N GLN A 131 -22.86 -28.13 -26.85
CA GLN A 131 -22.84 -27.11 -27.91
C GLN A 131 -22.31 -27.65 -29.26
N ASP A 132 -21.40 -28.62 -29.24
CA ASP A 132 -20.95 -29.32 -30.46
C ASP A 132 -22.02 -30.26 -31.03
N ARG A 133 -22.89 -30.81 -30.18
CA ARG A 133 -23.95 -31.75 -30.61
C ARG A 133 -25.09 -31.07 -31.36
N VAL A 134 -25.42 -29.83 -31.01
CA VAL A 134 -26.49 -29.05 -31.67
C VAL A 134 -26.09 -28.61 -33.08
N THR A 135 -24.79 -28.50 -33.36
CA THR A 135 -24.26 -28.03 -34.64
C THR A 135 -24.19 -29.14 -35.71
N LEU A 136 -24.33 -30.41 -35.32
CA LEU A 136 -24.24 -31.58 -36.20
C LEU A 136 -25.58 -32.17 -36.66
N LEU A 137 -26.71 -31.50 -36.40
CA LEU A 137 -27.98 -31.94 -36.98
C LEU A 137 -27.88 -31.84 -38.51
N PRO A 138 -28.01 -32.96 -39.26
CA PRO A 138 -27.93 -32.91 -40.71
C PRO A 138 -29.05 -32.01 -41.21
N LYS A 139 -28.69 -31.02 -42.02
CA LYS A 139 -29.60 -30.11 -42.70
C LYS A 139 -30.52 -30.96 -43.60
N VAL A 140 -31.66 -31.39 -43.06
CA VAL A 140 -32.68 -32.14 -43.80
C VAL A 140 -33.18 -31.21 -44.89
N ARG A 141 -32.71 -31.43 -46.12
CA ARG A 141 -33.10 -30.66 -47.29
C ARG A 141 -34.55 -31.05 -47.60
N PRO A 142 -35.53 -30.13 -47.56
CA PRO A 142 -36.90 -30.50 -47.87
C PRO A 142 -36.98 -31.00 -49.32
N LYS A 143 -37.54 -32.20 -49.50
CA LYS A 143 -37.78 -32.81 -50.81
C LYS A 143 -38.85 -31.95 -51.53
N PRO A 144 -38.63 -31.50 -52.78
CA PRO A 144 -39.63 -30.71 -53.49
C PRO A 144 -40.90 -31.56 -53.66
N LEU A 145 -42.04 -30.96 -53.35
CA LEU A 145 -43.36 -31.54 -53.53
C LEU A 145 -43.58 -31.77 -55.04
N ASP A 146 -43.68 -33.02 -55.45
CA ASP A 146 -44.05 -33.37 -56.82
C ASP A 146 -45.57 -33.16 -56.96
N LEU A 147 -45.95 -32.09 -57.66
CA LEU A 147 -47.34 -31.69 -57.93
C LEU A 147 -47.80 -32.23 -59.30
N SER A 148 -47.39 -33.44 -59.67
CA SER A 148 -47.85 -34.11 -60.90
C SER A 148 -48.73 -35.32 -60.59
N MET A 149 -49.95 -35.11 -60.09
CA MET A 149 -51.02 -36.13 -60.16
C MET A 149 -52.39 -35.50 -59.92
N GLY A 150 -53.20 -35.44 -60.98
CA GLY A 150 -54.59 -35.00 -60.92
C GLY A 150 -55.10 -34.42 -62.25
N MET A 151 -55.19 -35.26 -63.28
CA MET A 151 -56.18 -35.11 -64.36
C MET A 151 -57.33 -36.06 -64.06
#